data_AF-X0I5U3-F1
#
_entry.id   AF-X0I5U3-F1
#
_cell.length_a   1.000
_cell.length_b   1.000
_cell.length_c   1.000
_cell.angle_alpha   90.00
_cell.angle_beta   90.00
_cell.angle_gamma   90.00
#
_symmetry.space_group_name_H-M   'P 1'
#
loop_
_entity.id
_entity.type
_entity.pdbx_description
1 polymer ?
#
loop_
_entity_poly.entity_id
_entity_poly.type
_entity_poly.pdbx_seq_one_letter_code
_entity_poly.pdbx_strand_id
1 'polypeptide(L)'
;MPQPNTEIHETTDPEATCCSIDDGIAYKDLSPEQKEISDILRNMDRDPDLMGLADLGKDGVFRFLDADRNIHYAVPLRPALIKALIDRLPYDPEVEEFWRGIDGTKVPEEQWYNPPEGILPPPLTEEERREEREIMEKNKDKIDKIREDLKNGIHRERLVFIESDNKLE
;
A
#
# COMPACT_ATOMS: atom_id res chain seq x y z
N MET A 1 3.02 -52.59 -5.47
CA MET A 1 1.87 -52.43 -4.53
C MET A 1 2.32 -53.00 -3.20
N PRO A 2 2.80 -52.15 -2.29
CA PRO A 2 1.93 -51.37 -1.39
C PRO A 2 2.36 -49.90 -1.24
N GLN A 3 1.46 -49.03 -0.75
CA GLN A 3 1.82 -47.71 -0.22
C GLN A 3 2.46 -47.84 1.17
N PRO A 4 3.27 -46.85 1.58
CA PRO A 4 3.18 -46.37 2.95
C PRO A 4 2.99 -44.85 3.02
N ASN A 5 2.24 -44.48 4.05
CA ASN A 5 1.97 -43.13 4.53
C ASN A 5 3.26 -42.32 4.71
N THR A 6 3.18 -41.00 4.49
CA THR A 6 4.15 -40.08 5.04
C THR A 6 3.40 -38.93 5.71
N GLU A 7 3.73 -38.78 6.98
CA GLU A 7 3.22 -37.81 7.93
C GLU A 7 3.37 -36.37 7.42
N ILE A 8 2.32 -35.58 7.59
CA ILE A 8 2.36 -34.14 7.38
C ILE A 8 3.04 -33.58 8.63
N HIS A 9 4.35 -33.34 8.54
CA HIS A 9 5.06 -32.56 9.54
C HIS A 9 4.69 -31.09 9.36
N GLU A 10 3.93 -30.57 10.32
CA GLU A 10 3.85 -29.14 10.63
C GLU A 10 5.26 -28.55 10.64
N THR A 11 5.50 -27.59 9.75
CA THR A 11 6.65 -26.69 9.83
C THR A 11 6.10 -25.28 9.92
N THR A 12 5.94 -24.84 11.16
CA THR A 12 5.97 -23.44 11.55
C THR A 12 7.29 -22.83 11.10
N ASP A 13 7.25 -21.93 10.12
CA ASP A 13 8.31 -20.96 9.86
C ASP A 13 7.71 -19.55 9.83
N PRO A 14 7.98 -18.70 10.84
CA PRO A 14 7.60 -17.29 10.85
C PRO A 14 8.72 -16.42 10.25
N GLU A 15 9.31 -16.83 9.13
CA GLU A 15 10.28 -16.04 8.37
C GLU A 15 9.88 -15.99 6.89
N ALA A 16 8.79 -15.28 6.60
CA ALA A 16 8.67 -14.57 5.33
C ALA A 16 9.47 -13.25 5.44
N THR A 17 10.78 -13.35 5.67
CA THR A 17 11.72 -12.24 5.53
C THR A 17 12.14 -12.20 4.07
N CYS A 18 11.48 -11.39 3.25
CA CYS A 18 12.01 -10.98 1.96
C CYS A 18 12.10 -9.45 1.95
N CYS A 19 13.19 -8.94 2.53
CA CYS A 19 13.84 -7.64 2.28
C CYS A 19 15.01 -7.60 3.26
N SER A 20 16.22 -7.89 2.78
CA SER A 20 17.44 -7.62 3.55
C SER A 20 17.47 -6.13 3.92
N ILE A 21 17.69 -5.84 5.21
CA ILE A 21 17.63 -4.49 5.80
C ILE A 21 18.69 -3.53 5.22
N ASP A 22 19.66 -4.04 4.46
CA ASP A 22 20.89 -3.32 4.08
C ASP A 22 20.81 -2.53 2.74
N ASP A 23 19.72 -2.62 1.95
CA ASP A 23 19.64 -2.04 0.60
C ASP A 23 18.56 -0.93 0.41
N GLY A 24 17.98 -0.42 1.51
CA GLY A 24 16.97 0.63 1.43
C GLY A 24 17.53 2.00 1.03
N ILE A 25 16.83 2.73 0.16
CA ILE A 25 17.24 4.06 -0.32
C ILE A 25 16.69 5.14 0.62
N ALA A 26 17.58 6.03 1.10
CA ALA A 26 17.19 7.17 1.93
C ALA A 26 16.46 8.23 1.11
N TYR A 27 15.52 8.96 1.74
CA TYR A 27 14.69 9.95 1.04
C TYR A 27 15.50 10.98 0.24
N LYS A 28 16.62 11.46 0.78
CA LYS A 28 17.51 12.43 0.11
C LYS A 28 18.06 11.93 -1.23
N ASP A 29 18.25 10.61 -1.36
CA ASP A 29 18.88 9.94 -2.50
C ASP A 29 17.86 9.44 -3.54
N LEU A 30 16.55 9.57 -3.26
CA LEU A 30 15.49 9.21 -4.19
C LEU A 30 15.43 10.15 -5.41
N SER A 31 14.98 9.58 -6.54
CA SER A 31 14.58 10.34 -7.73
C SER A 31 13.40 11.28 -7.41
N PRO A 32 13.15 12.33 -8.23
CA PRO A 32 12.05 13.26 -7.99
C PRO A 32 10.68 12.57 -7.85
N GLU A 33 10.35 11.64 -8.75
CA GLU A 33 9.10 10.87 -8.71
C GLU A 33 8.98 10.02 -7.44
N GLN A 34 10.08 9.39 -7.01
CA GLN A 34 10.10 8.59 -5.79
C GLN A 34 10.01 9.47 -4.52
N LYS A 35 10.52 10.70 -4.54
CA LYS A 35 10.27 11.67 -3.46
C LYS A 35 8.78 12.04 -3.40
N GLU A 36 8.21 12.37 -4.56
CA GLU A 36 6.81 12.77 -4.68
C GLU A 36 5.85 11.66 -4.19
N ILE A 37 6.06 10.39 -4.59
CA ILE A 37 5.28 9.27 -4.04
C ILE A 37 5.48 9.14 -2.53
N SER A 38 6.70 9.31 -2.01
CA SER A 38 6.93 9.24 -0.56
C SER A 38 6.15 10.33 0.19
N ASP A 39 6.08 11.53 -0.37
CA ASP A 39 5.34 12.65 0.23
C ASP A 39 3.82 12.41 0.17
N ILE A 40 3.32 11.84 -0.93
CA ILE A 40 1.91 11.40 -1.05
C ILE A 40 1.59 10.34 0.00
N LEU A 41 2.44 9.32 0.15
CA LEU A 41 2.25 8.24 1.11
C LEU A 41 2.35 8.72 2.57
N ARG A 42 3.11 9.78 2.86
CA ARG A 42 3.12 10.39 4.21
C ARG A 42 1.78 11.01 4.58
N ASN A 43 0.97 11.43 3.62
CA ASN A 43 -0.37 11.93 3.90
C ASN A 43 -1.38 10.82 4.28
N MET A 44 -0.99 9.54 4.18
CA MET A 44 -1.80 8.39 4.64
C MET A 44 -1.87 8.26 6.16
N ASP A 45 -1.09 9.05 6.92
CA ASP A 45 -1.11 9.10 8.38
C ASP A 45 -2.43 9.67 8.96
N ARG A 46 -3.48 9.80 8.14
CA ARG A 46 -4.80 10.38 8.48
C ARG A 46 -5.88 9.33 8.79
N ASP A 47 -5.51 8.08 8.98
CA ASP A 47 -6.42 7.04 9.44
C ASP A 47 -6.59 7.07 10.97
N PRO A 48 -7.74 7.49 11.50
CA PRO A 48 -7.96 7.47 12.95
C PRO A 48 -7.99 6.04 13.51
N ASP A 49 -8.49 5.08 12.73
CA ASP A 49 -8.79 3.73 13.19
C ASP A 49 -7.68 2.73 12.84
N LEU A 50 -6.77 3.09 11.92
CA LEU A 50 -5.71 2.23 11.36
C LEU A 50 -6.25 0.96 10.68
N MET A 51 -7.51 1.01 10.21
CA MET A 51 -8.23 -0.05 9.49
C MET A 51 -8.51 0.33 8.02
N GLY A 52 -7.95 1.45 7.59
CA GLY A 52 -8.09 2.00 6.26
C GLY A 52 -7.13 1.36 5.27
N LEU A 53 -7.42 1.61 4.00
CA LEU A 53 -6.72 1.06 2.86
C LEU A 53 -6.22 2.19 1.97
N ALA A 54 -4.94 2.11 1.60
CA ALA A 54 -4.40 2.89 0.50
C ALA A 54 -4.58 2.11 -0.80
N ASP A 55 -5.32 2.68 -1.75
CA ASP A 55 -5.74 2.03 -2.99
C ASP A 55 -5.35 2.87 -4.21
N LEU A 56 -4.72 2.23 -5.20
CA LEU A 56 -4.55 2.82 -6.53
C LEU A 56 -5.68 2.30 -7.41
N GLY A 57 -6.68 3.15 -7.66
CA GLY A 57 -7.80 2.79 -8.52
C GLY A 57 -7.36 2.56 -9.96
N LYS A 58 -8.09 1.72 -10.70
CA LYS A 58 -7.84 1.43 -12.13
C LYS A 58 -7.96 2.67 -13.03
N ASP A 59 -8.50 3.76 -12.50
CA ASP A 59 -8.58 5.07 -13.11
C ASP A 59 -7.30 5.91 -12.93
N GLY A 60 -6.31 5.41 -12.19
CA GLY A 60 -5.04 6.09 -11.91
C GLY A 60 -5.11 7.10 -10.77
N VAL A 61 -6.21 7.11 -10.00
CA VAL A 61 -6.36 7.97 -8.82
C VAL A 61 -6.05 7.17 -7.56
N PHE A 62 -5.08 7.65 -6.81
CA PHE A 62 -4.68 7.06 -5.53
C PHE A 62 -5.57 7.60 -4.42
N ARG A 63 -6.12 6.70 -3.59
CA ARG A 63 -7.11 7.01 -2.57
C ARG A 63 -6.72 6.41 -1.24
N PHE A 64 -7.05 7.13 -0.18
CA PHE A 64 -7.07 6.60 1.17
C PHE A 64 -8.52 6.41 1.60
N LEU A 65 -8.85 5.16 1.93
CA LEU A 65 -10.18 4.69 2.25
C LEU A 65 -10.23 4.29 3.72
N ASP A 66 -11.34 4.51 4.42
CA ASP A 66 -11.57 3.83 5.70
C ASP A 66 -12.12 2.40 5.52
N ALA A 67 -12.41 1.73 6.64
CA ALA A 67 -12.95 0.37 6.65
C ALA A 67 -14.29 0.23 5.88
N ASP A 68 -15.07 1.31 5.78
CA ASP A 68 -16.35 1.37 5.08
C ASP A 68 -16.23 1.92 3.65
N ARG A 69 -14.98 2.14 3.19
CA ARG A 69 -14.62 2.65 1.86
C ARG A 69 -15.02 4.11 1.62
N ASN A 70 -15.18 4.90 2.68
CA ASN A 70 -15.26 6.35 2.52
C ASN A 70 -13.88 6.91 2.18
N ILE A 71 -13.83 7.82 1.21
CA ILE A 71 -12.58 8.42 0.71
C ILE A 71 -12.22 9.62 1.57
N HIS A 72 -11.10 9.55 2.29
CA HIS A 72 -10.58 10.64 3.13
C HIS A 72 -9.52 11.50 2.45
N TYR A 73 -8.86 10.92 1.45
CA TYR A 73 -7.84 11.57 0.65
C TYR A 73 -7.82 10.95 -0.74
N ALA A 74 -7.71 11.78 -1.76
CA ALA A 74 -7.54 11.34 -3.13
C ALA A 74 -6.55 12.25 -3.86
N VAL A 75 -5.70 11.66 -4.69
CA VAL A 75 -4.76 12.37 -5.55
C VAL A 75 -4.65 11.65 -6.90
N PRO A 76 -4.83 12.36 -8.03
CA PRO A 76 -4.59 11.78 -9.34
C PRO A 76 -3.09 11.57 -9.54
N LEU A 77 -2.69 10.39 -10.02
CA LEU A 77 -1.29 10.14 -10.34
C LEU A 77 -1.06 10.28 -11.84
N ARG A 78 -0.02 11.05 -12.21
CA ARG A 78 0.54 11.03 -13.56
C ARG A 78 1.22 9.67 -13.83
N PRO A 79 1.38 9.22 -15.08
CA PRO A 79 1.94 7.91 -15.39
C PRO A 79 3.29 7.62 -14.72
N ALA A 80 4.17 8.63 -14.63
CA ALA A 80 5.46 8.51 -13.96
C ALA A 80 5.36 8.22 -12.46
N LEU A 81 4.33 8.73 -11.79
CA LEU A 81 4.08 8.48 -10.37
C LEU A 81 3.43 7.11 -10.14
N ILE A 82 2.55 6.68 -11.05
CA ILE A 82 2.03 5.30 -11.05
C ILE A 82 3.21 4.32 -11.14
N LYS A 83 4.12 4.53 -12.11
CA LYS A 83 5.34 3.70 -12.23
C LYS A 83 6.18 3.74 -10.95
N ALA A 84 6.47 4.93 -10.42
CA ALA A 84 7.24 5.05 -9.18
C ALA A 84 6.60 4.35 -7.97
N LEU A 85 5.27 4.25 -7.92
CA LEU A 85 4.57 3.49 -6.89
C LEU A 85 4.69 1.98 -7.12
N ILE A 86 4.45 1.51 -8.36
CA ILE A 86 4.56 0.09 -8.72
C ILE A 86 5.99 -0.43 -8.54
N ASP A 87 7.00 0.40 -8.76
CA ASP A 87 8.42 0.04 -8.59
C ASP A 87 8.82 -0.30 -7.15
N ARG A 88 7.95 0.01 -6.18
CA ARG A 88 8.11 -0.35 -4.76
C ARG A 88 7.50 -1.70 -4.41
N LEU A 89 6.84 -2.35 -5.37
CA LEU A 89 6.17 -3.63 -5.22
C LEU A 89 6.95 -4.72 -5.97
N PRO A 90 6.68 -6.00 -5.67
CA PRO A 90 7.15 -7.13 -6.47
C PRO A 90 6.94 -6.94 -7.95
N TYR A 91 8.03 -7.09 -8.71
CA TYR A 91 7.96 -6.94 -10.16
C TYR A 91 7.03 -8.00 -10.75
N ASP A 92 6.03 -7.53 -11.48
CA ASP A 92 5.11 -8.36 -12.22
C ASP A 92 4.89 -7.72 -13.61
N PRO A 93 5.26 -8.41 -14.71
CA PRO A 93 5.12 -7.89 -16.05
C PRO A 93 3.65 -7.65 -16.46
N GLU A 94 2.70 -8.45 -15.95
CA GLU A 94 1.28 -8.26 -16.25
C GLU A 94 0.75 -7.00 -15.56
N VAL A 95 1.23 -6.71 -14.35
CA VAL A 95 0.94 -5.47 -13.61
C VAL A 95 1.53 -4.26 -14.34
N GLU A 96 2.80 -4.33 -14.77
CA GLU A 96 3.40 -3.23 -15.54
C GLU A 96 2.68 -2.95 -16.86
N GLU A 97 2.26 -4.00 -17.58
CA GLU A 97 1.46 -3.85 -18.81
C GLU A 97 0.10 -3.24 -18.52
N PHE A 98 -0.60 -3.67 -17.46
CA PHE A 98 -1.90 -3.14 -17.08
C PHE A 98 -1.87 -1.64 -16.80
N TRP A 99 -0.86 -1.16 -16.07
CA TRP A 99 -0.75 0.26 -15.69
C TRP A 99 -0.23 1.15 -16.82
N ARG A 100 0.24 0.57 -17.94
CA ARG A 100 0.76 1.33 -19.07
C ARG A 100 -0.32 2.21 -19.70
N GLY A 101 -0.04 3.50 -19.77
CA GLY A 101 -0.94 4.49 -20.39
C GLY A 101 -2.09 4.97 -19.50
N ILE A 102 -2.24 4.42 -18.29
CA ILE A 102 -3.16 4.94 -17.28
C ILE A 102 -2.64 6.30 -16.78
N ASP A 103 -3.54 7.29 -16.71
CA ASP A 103 -3.22 8.65 -16.34
C ASP A 103 -4.37 9.27 -15.52
N GLY A 104 -4.20 9.26 -14.19
CA GLY A 104 -5.19 9.78 -13.26
C GLY A 104 -5.42 11.28 -13.42
N THR A 105 -4.48 12.03 -14.00
CA THR A 105 -4.63 13.49 -14.19
C THR A 105 -5.69 13.85 -15.23
N LYS A 106 -6.15 12.88 -16.01
CA LYS A 106 -7.25 13.03 -16.97
C LYS A 106 -8.62 12.75 -16.35
N VAL A 107 -8.67 12.24 -15.11
CA VAL A 107 -9.93 11.96 -14.40
C VAL A 107 -10.49 13.28 -13.86
N PRO A 108 -11.77 13.62 -14.13
CA PRO A 108 -12.42 14.80 -13.55
C PRO A 108 -12.35 14.79 -12.03
N GLU A 109 -12.09 15.95 -11.42
CA GLU A 109 -11.93 16.10 -9.96
C GLU A 109 -13.13 15.58 -9.16
N GLU A 110 -14.35 15.73 -9.70
CA GLU A 110 -15.59 15.19 -9.11
C GLU A 110 -15.51 13.67 -8.88
N GLN A 111 -14.80 12.95 -9.75
CA GLN A 111 -14.66 11.48 -9.66
C GLN A 111 -13.54 11.04 -8.72
N TRP A 112 -12.73 11.96 -8.19
CA TRP A 112 -11.69 11.60 -7.23
C TRP A 112 -12.31 11.11 -5.91
N TYR A 113 -13.39 11.76 -5.47
CA TYR A 113 -14.14 11.43 -4.25
C TYR A 113 -15.50 10.78 -4.52
N ASN A 114 -15.91 10.67 -5.79
CA ASN A 114 -17.12 9.96 -6.21
C ASN A 114 -16.84 9.12 -7.47
N PRO A 115 -15.99 8.09 -7.35
CA PRO A 115 -15.62 7.27 -8.50
C PRO A 115 -16.80 6.45 -9.02
N PRO A 116 -16.80 6.08 -10.32
CA PRO A 116 -17.75 5.13 -10.86
C PRO A 116 -17.80 3.81 -10.09
N GLU A 117 -18.94 3.13 -10.16
CA GLU A 117 -19.12 1.80 -9.57
C GLU A 117 -18.07 0.81 -10.08
N GLY A 118 -17.49 0.03 -9.18
CA GLY A 118 -16.47 -0.97 -9.50
C GLY A 118 -15.02 -0.46 -9.51
N ILE A 119 -14.78 0.83 -9.29
CA ILE A 119 -13.41 1.36 -9.10
C ILE A 119 -12.87 1.08 -7.69
N LEU A 120 -13.70 1.28 -6.66
CA LEU A 120 -13.28 1.04 -5.28
C LEU A 120 -13.28 -0.45 -4.95
N PRO A 121 -12.32 -0.92 -4.12
CA PRO A 121 -12.36 -2.27 -3.59
C PRO A 121 -13.57 -2.46 -2.65
N PRO A 122 -14.08 -3.69 -2.51
CA PRO A 122 -15.21 -3.96 -1.63
C PRO A 122 -14.87 -3.63 -0.17
N PRO A 123 -15.85 -3.22 0.66
CA PRO A 123 -15.65 -3.02 2.09
C PRO A 123 -15.29 -4.33 2.79
N LEU A 124 -14.66 -4.20 3.95
CA LEU A 124 -14.31 -5.38 4.76
C LEU A 124 -15.58 -6.13 5.18
N THR A 125 -15.50 -7.45 5.13
CA THR A 125 -16.49 -8.35 5.71
C THR A 125 -16.44 -8.27 7.23
N GLU A 126 -17.49 -8.73 7.91
CA GLU A 126 -17.51 -8.69 9.39
C GLU A 126 -16.43 -9.60 10.01
N GLU A 127 -16.05 -10.67 9.31
CA GLU A 127 -14.96 -11.54 9.73
C GLU A 127 -13.61 -10.83 9.64
N GLU A 128 -13.30 -10.20 8.50
CA GLU A 128 -12.07 -9.41 8.34
C GLU A 128 -12.01 -8.26 9.35
N ARG A 129 -13.13 -7.55 9.59
CA ARG A 129 -13.20 -6.52 10.63
C ARG A 129 -12.90 -7.07 12.02
N ARG A 130 -13.37 -8.28 12.34
CA ARG A 130 -13.08 -8.94 13.63
C ARG A 130 -11.59 -9.26 13.74
N GLU A 131 -10.99 -9.81 12.70
CA GLU A 131 -9.57 -10.16 12.67
C GLU A 131 -8.67 -8.93 12.81
N GLU A 132 -8.97 -7.87 12.07
CA GLU A 132 -8.26 -6.60 12.20
C GLU A 132 -8.36 -6.02 13.61
N ARG A 133 -9.56 -6.04 14.23
CA ARG A 133 -9.73 -5.61 15.62
C ARG A 133 -8.90 -6.44 16.61
N GLU A 134 -8.82 -7.75 16.41
CA GLU A 134 -7.97 -8.63 17.24
C GLU A 134 -6.48 -8.32 17.06
N ILE A 135 -6.03 -8.04 15.82
CA ILE A 135 -4.65 -7.62 15.52
C ILE A 135 -4.35 -6.27 16.17
N MET A 136 -5.29 -5.33 16.12
CA MET A 136 -5.16 -4.02 16.75
C MET A 136 -5.05 -4.14 18.27
N GLU A 137 -5.90 -4.97 18.90
CA GLU A 137 -5.87 -5.17 20.35
C GLU A 137 -4.55 -5.81 20.80
N LYS A 138 -4.05 -6.81 20.07
CA LYS A 138 -2.74 -7.44 20.32
C LYS A 138 -1.58 -6.46 20.17
N ASN A 139 -1.72 -5.43 19.34
CA ASN A 139 -0.67 -4.44 19.06
C ASN A 139 -0.97 -3.05 19.65
N LYS A 140 -1.90 -2.95 20.60
CA LYS A 140 -2.44 -1.68 21.11
C LYS A 140 -1.36 -0.68 21.50
N ASP A 141 -0.37 -1.10 22.29
CA ASP A 141 0.70 -0.20 22.76
C ASP A 141 1.54 0.36 21.60
N LYS A 142 1.81 -0.45 20.56
CA LYS A 142 2.55 -0.02 19.38
C LYS A 142 1.72 0.98 18.56
N ILE A 143 0.44 0.69 18.40
CA ILE A 143 -0.52 1.55 17.71
C ILE A 143 -0.68 2.89 18.41
N ASP A 144 -0.84 2.90 19.74
CA ASP A 144 -1.00 4.12 20.53
C ASP A 144 0.27 4.98 20.46
N LYS A 145 1.46 4.36 20.47
CA LYS A 145 2.73 5.07 20.23
C LYS A 145 2.79 5.67 18.83
N ILE A 146 2.39 4.93 17.78
CA ILE A 146 2.34 5.47 16.41
C ILE A 146 1.40 6.66 16.36
N ARG A 147 0.21 6.57 16.98
CA ARG A 147 -0.75 7.67 17.05
C ARG A 147 -0.18 8.91 17.76
N GLU A 148 0.56 8.73 18.85
CA GLU A 148 1.21 9.82 19.56
C GLU A 148 2.34 10.45 18.72
N ASP A 149 3.20 9.63 18.12
CA ASP A 149 4.27 10.08 17.22
C ASP A 149 3.68 10.95 16.09
N LEU A 150 2.59 10.49 15.45
CA LEU A 150 1.89 11.23 14.38
C LEU A 150 1.28 12.55 14.88
N LYS A 151 0.61 12.56 16.03
CA LYS A 151 0.08 13.79 16.64
C LYS A 151 1.16 14.81 16.95
N ASN A 152 2.35 14.34 17.31
CA ASN A 152 3.51 15.17 17.60
C ASN A 152 4.33 15.55 16.34
N GLY A 153 3.90 15.13 15.14
CA GLY A 153 4.61 15.39 13.88
C GLY A 153 5.91 14.61 13.73
N ILE A 154 6.10 13.55 14.53
CA ILE A 154 7.28 12.70 14.48
C ILE A 154 7.09 11.69 13.35
N HIS A 155 7.63 12.02 12.18
CA HIS A 155 7.70 11.09 11.06
C HIS A 155 8.99 10.30 11.11
N ARG A 156 8.89 8.98 11.22
CA ARG A 156 10.05 8.10 11.10
C ARG A 156 10.58 8.15 9.66
N GLU A 157 11.90 8.19 9.51
CA GLU A 157 12.52 8.01 8.21
C GLU A 157 12.20 6.58 7.75
N ARG A 158 11.50 6.46 6.62
CA ARG A 158 11.19 5.17 5.99
C ARG A 158 12.12 5.04 4.80
N LEU A 159 13.01 4.06 4.85
CA LEU A 159 13.78 3.67 3.68
C LEU A 159 12.81 3.17 2.61
N VAL A 160 13.07 3.52 1.35
CA VAL A 160 12.29 3.06 0.21
C VAL A 160 13.05 1.92 -0.46
N PHE A 161 12.35 0.83 -0.70
CA PHE A 161 12.86 -0.30 -1.47
C PHE A 161 12.27 -0.20 -2.87
N ILE A 162 13.13 -0.27 -3.88
CA ILE A 162 12.75 -0.28 -5.29
C ILE A 162 13.13 -1.65 -5.83
N GLU A 163 12.14 -2.42 -6.25
CA GLU A 163 12.34 -3.80 -6.69
C GLU A 163 12.61 -3.91 -8.20
N SER A 164 12.06 -2.99 -9.00
CA SER A 164 12.31 -2.89 -10.44
C SER A 164 12.28 -1.44 -10.90
N ASP A 165 13.35 -0.99 -11.57
CA ASP A 165 13.42 0.30 -12.28
C ASP A 165 13.45 0.08 -13.80
N ASN A 166 12.66 -0.89 -14.29
CA ASN A 166 12.51 -1.08 -15.73
C ASN A 166 11.98 0.22 -16.34
N LYS A 167 12.76 0.83 -17.24
CA LYS A 167 12.32 2.02 -17.95
C LYS A 167 11.16 1.60 -18.85
N LEU A 168 10.00 2.24 -18.66
CA LEU A 168 8.90 2.14 -19.60
C LEU A 168 9.35 2.80 -20.91
N GLU A 169 9.95 2.03 -21.82
CA GLU A 169 10.08 2.40 -23.23
C GLU A 169 8.71 2.43 -23.91
#